data_AF-A0A6J4YEW8-F1
#
_entry.id   AF-A0A6J4YEW8-F1
#
_cell.length_a   1.000
_cell.length_b   1.000
_cell.length_c   1.000
_cell.angle_alpha   90.00
_cell.angle_beta   90.00
_cell.angle_gamma   90.00
#
_symmetry.space_group_name_H-M   'P 1'
#
loop_
_entity.id
_entity.type
_entity.pdbx_description
1 polymer ?
#
loop_
_entity_poly.entity_id
_entity_poly.type
_entity_poly.pdbx_seq_one_letter_code
_entity_poly.pdbx_strand_id
1 'polypeptide(L)'
;MTLVFVILFLIILPYEFYNRDVDEARQNAQSISKLIRTGVLSHMIEGADPKSMRDLLKTLQTEFDFEFRLIRSRQVEKQHRYAEDPQGKDELIKEVMRTGRGREDWLGSTRFRYVTPFVADENCQKCHRGLSDQIIDTGSVLGVSEIIFELKNIRSASIRQIIEVTLLMVAGLATLGLILFFIVKKGILDPMGID
;
A
#
# COMPACT_ATOMS: atom_id res chain seq x y z
N MET A 1 7.32 22.30 33.64
CA MET A 1 6.24 21.84 32.75
C MET A 1 6.59 21.97 31.27
N THR A 2 7.11 23.10 30.80
CA THR A 2 7.51 23.31 29.39
C THR A 2 8.46 22.24 28.84
N LEU A 3 9.49 21.84 29.59
CA LEU A 3 10.43 20.78 29.17
C LEU A 3 9.74 19.43 28.90
N VAL A 4 8.77 19.05 29.76
CA VAL A 4 8.02 17.80 29.61
C VAL A 4 7.15 17.84 28.35
N PHE A 5 6.51 18.98 28.08
CA PHE A 5 5.74 19.18 26.85
C PHE A 5 6.64 19.09 25.60
N VAL A 6 7.83 19.69 25.64
CA VAL A 6 8.78 19.62 24.51
C VAL A 6 9.23 18.18 24.25
N ILE A 7 9.54 17.41 25.30
CA ILE A 7 9.93 16.00 25.17
C ILE A 7 8.77 15.16 24.63
N LEU A 8 7.56 15.34 25.13
CA LEU A 8 6.37 14.64 24.62
C LEU A 8 6.12 14.97 23.15
N PHE A 9 6.25 16.23 22.77
CA PHE A 9 6.06 16.68 21.39
C PHE A 9 7.11 16.09 20.44
N LEU A 10 8.36 16.01 20.89
CA LEU A 10 9.47 15.38 20.17
C LEU A 10 9.27 13.88 19.91
N ILE A 11 8.46 13.19 20.71
CA ILE A 11 8.18 11.76 20.54
C ILE A 11 6.90 11.53 19.74
N ILE A 12 5.84 12.26 20.07
CA ILE A 12 4.51 12.06 19.47
C ILE A 12 4.50 12.50 17.99
N LEU A 13 5.11 13.64 17.64
CA LEU A 13 5.08 14.12 16.26
C LEU A 13 5.74 13.14 15.26
N PRO A 14 6.98 12.67 15.48
CA PRO A 14 7.58 11.62 14.65
C PRO A 14 6.70 10.40 14.46
N TYR A 15 6.04 9.95 15.53
CA TYR A 15 5.19 8.78 15.50
C TYR A 15 3.93 9.00 14.65
N GLU A 16 3.27 10.14 14.82
CA GLU A 16 2.10 10.52 14.02
C GLU A 16 2.45 10.71 12.54
N PHE A 17 3.58 11.35 12.23
CA PHE A 17 4.05 11.48 10.85
C PHE A 17 4.34 10.12 10.22
N TYR A 18 5.00 9.23 10.96
CA TYR A 18 5.25 7.87 10.49
C TYR A 18 3.96 7.13 10.16
N ASN A 19 2.97 7.17 11.07
CA ASN A 19 1.69 6.51 10.85
C ASN A 19 0.95 7.08 9.64
N ARG A 20 0.91 8.41 9.51
CA ARG A 20 0.30 9.08 8.37
C ARG A 20 0.92 8.66 7.05
N ASP A 21 2.25 8.67 6.96
CA ASP A 21 2.95 8.31 5.72
C ASP A 21 2.73 6.83 5.34
N VAL A 22 2.67 5.93 6.32
CA VAL A 22 2.34 4.50 6.10
C VAL A 22 0.90 4.33 5.64
N ASP A 23 -0.05 5.05 6.25
CA ASP A 23 -1.46 5.00 5.85
C ASP A 23 -1.68 5.59 4.45
N GLU A 24 -0.98 6.66 4.10
CA GLU A 24 -0.99 7.23 2.75
C GLU A 24 -0.44 6.23 1.73
N ALA A 25 0.70 5.59 2.03
CA ALA A 25 1.27 4.56 1.17
C ALA A 25 0.29 3.38 0.95
N ARG A 26 -0.43 2.98 2.01
CA ARG A 26 -1.48 1.96 1.94
C ARG A 26 -2.65 2.41 1.05
N GLN A 27 -3.16 3.62 1.21
CA GLN A 27 -4.26 4.14 0.38
C GLN A 27 -3.86 4.26 -1.10
N ASN A 28 -2.62 4.68 -1.36
CA ASN A 28 -2.05 4.74 -2.71
C ASN A 28 -1.96 3.34 -3.33
N ALA A 29 -1.43 2.36 -2.58
CA ALA A 29 -1.37 0.97 -3.02
C ALA A 29 -2.76 0.38 -3.34
N GLN A 30 -3.77 0.66 -2.51
CA GLN A 30 -5.16 0.26 -2.79
C GLN A 30 -5.72 0.92 -4.06
N SER A 31 -5.42 2.21 -4.27
CA SER A 31 -5.89 2.95 -5.44
C SER A 31 -5.25 2.44 -6.73
N ILE A 32 -3.94 2.21 -6.71
CA ILE A 32 -3.18 1.60 -7.81
C ILE A 32 -3.72 0.19 -8.09
N SER A 33 -4.02 -0.60 -7.06
CA SER A 33 -4.62 -1.93 -7.24
C SER A 33 -5.96 -1.91 -7.96
N LYS A 34 -6.82 -0.93 -7.62
CA LYS A 34 -8.11 -0.73 -8.31
C LYS A 34 -7.92 -0.32 -9.77
N LEU A 35 -6.94 0.55 -10.05
CA LEU A 35 -6.59 0.97 -11.40
C LEU A 35 -6.09 -0.21 -12.24
N ILE A 36 -5.14 -0.99 -11.73
CA ILE A 36 -4.61 -2.19 -12.40
C ILE A 36 -5.75 -3.17 -12.68
N ARG A 37 -6.60 -3.47 -11.69
CA ARG A 37 -7.76 -4.34 -11.89
C ARG A 37 -8.66 -3.85 -13.02
N THR A 38 -8.92 -2.55 -13.06
CA THR A 38 -9.80 -1.94 -14.07
C THR A 38 -9.17 -2.02 -15.45
N GLY A 39 -7.86 -1.73 -15.56
CA GLY A 39 -7.11 -1.87 -16.81
C GLY A 39 -7.09 -3.32 -17.31
N VAL A 40 -6.80 -4.28 -16.42
CA VAL A 40 -6.83 -5.72 -16.74
C VAL A 40 -8.23 -6.15 -17.19
N LEU A 41 -9.28 -5.74 -16.50
CA LEU A 41 -10.65 -6.07 -16.86
C LEU A 41 -11.05 -5.47 -18.21
N SER A 42 -10.69 -4.21 -18.48
CA SER A 42 -10.94 -3.58 -19.79
C SER A 42 -10.27 -4.36 -20.91
N HIS A 43 -9.00 -4.72 -20.72
CA HIS A 43 -8.23 -5.49 -21.70
C HIS A 43 -8.82 -6.89 -21.95
N MET A 44 -9.33 -7.53 -20.90
CA MET A 44 -10.04 -8.81 -21.00
C MET A 44 -11.36 -8.68 -21.77
N ILE A 45 -12.13 -7.61 -21.54
CA ILE A 45 -13.42 -7.36 -22.23
C ILE A 45 -13.21 -7.07 -23.71
N GLU A 46 -12.11 -6.40 -24.07
CA GLU A 46 -11.72 -6.13 -25.46
C GLU A 46 -11.24 -7.39 -26.20
N GLY A 47 -11.11 -8.53 -25.49
CA GLY A 47 -10.65 -9.79 -26.07
C GLY A 47 -9.15 -9.78 -26.39
N ALA A 48 -8.37 -8.98 -25.65
CA ALA A 48 -6.94 -8.87 -25.87
C ALA A 48 -6.24 -10.23 -25.71
N ASP A 49 -5.20 -10.43 -26.49
CA ASP A 49 -4.46 -11.68 -26.48
C ASP A 49 -3.67 -11.85 -25.17
N PRO A 50 -3.44 -13.11 -24.71
CA PRO A 50 -2.72 -13.37 -23.46
C PRO A 50 -1.29 -12.84 -23.41
N LYS A 51 -0.63 -12.59 -24.56
CA LYS A 51 0.73 -12.03 -24.60
C LYS A 51 0.67 -10.52 -24.34
N SER A 52 -0.22 -9.80 -25.01
CA SER A 52 -0.45 -8.37 -24.76
C SER A 52 -0.77 -8.07 -23.30
N MET A 53 -1.62 -8.91 -22.66
CA MET A 53 -1.93 -8.76 -21.24
C MET A 53 -0.71 -9.00 -20.33
N ARG A 54 0.14 -9.97 -20.65
CA ARG A 54 1.39 -10.20 -19.90
C ARG A 54 2.39 -9.06 -20.07
N ASP A 55 2.48 -8.49 -21.26
CA ASP A 55 3.36 -7.34 -21.54
C ASP A 55 2.88 -6.08 -20.80
N LEU A 56 1.57 -5.83 -20.76
CA LEU A 56 0.96 -4.77 -19.95
C LEU A 56 1.26 -4.96 -18.46
N LEU A 57 0.98 -6.15 -17.92
CA LEU A 57 1.24 -6.45 -16.51
C LEU A 57 2.72 -6.28 -16.17
N LYS A 58 3.63 -6.79 -17.00
CA LYS A 58 5.07 -6.65 -16.78
C LYS A 58 5.51 -5.18 -16.75
N THR A 59 4.93 -4.36 -17.62
CA THR A 59 5.21 -2.91 -17.67
C THR A 59 4.76 -2.25 -16.37
N LEU A 60 3.52 -2.50 -15.94
CA LEU A 60 2.97 -1.97 -14.70
C LEU A 60 3.77 -2.43 -13.47
N GLN A 61 4.12 -3.72 -13.39
CA GLN A 61 4.91 -4.27 -12.30
C GLN A 61 6.28 -3.58 -12.17
N THR A 62 6.89 -3.22 -13.29
CA THR A 62 8.19 -2.53 -13.31
C THR A 62 8.05 -1.06 -12.89
N GLU A 63 7.00 -0.39 -13.36
CA GLU A 63 6.77 1.03 -13.09
C GLU A 63 6.39 1.32 -11.63
N PHE A 64 5.55 0.46 -11.05
CA PHE A 64 4.98 0.65 -9.70
C PHE A 64 5.59 -0.27 -8.64
N ASP A 65 6.61 -1.05 -8.99
CA ASP A 65 7.36 -1.97 -8.10
C ASP A 65 6.44 -2.88 -7.26
N PHE A 66 5.62 -3.70 -7.94
CA PHE A 66 4.71 -4.64 -7.28
C PHE A 66 4.74 -6.04 -7.89
N GLU A 67 4.38 -7.02 -7.07
CA GLU A 67 4.11 -8.39 -7.50
C GLU A 67 2.62 -8.55 -7.82
N PHE A 68 2.31 -9.08 -9.00
CA PHE A 68 0.95 -9.38 -9.44
C PHE A 68 0.76 -10.88 -9.60
N ARG A 69 -0.35 -11.40 -9.06
CA ARG A 69 -0.77 -12.77 -9.29
C ARG A 69 -2.26 -12.80 -9.62
N LEU A 70 -2.61 -13.54 -10.66
CA LEU A 70 -4.00 -13.81 -11.03
C LEU A 70 -4.34 -15.25 -10.67
N ILE A 71 -5.21 -15.42 -9.69
CA ILE A 71 -5.70 -16.71 -9.25
C ILE A 71 -7.10 -16.90 -9.82
N ARG A 72 -7.20 -17.73 -10.84
CA ARG A 72 -8.47 -18.05 -11.50
C ARG A 72 -9.33 -18.92 -10.59
N SER A 73 -10.66 -18.83 -10.71
CA SER A 73 -11.56 -19.80 -10.07
C SER A 73 -11.51 -21.15 -10.78
N ARG A 74 -11.94 -22.22 -10.09
CA ARG A 74 -12.06 -23.57 -10.68
C ARG A 74 -12.88 -23.60 -11.97
N GLN A 75 -13.86 -22.71 -12.12
CA GLN A 75 -14.69 -22.62 -13.32
C GLN A 75 -13.88 -22.13 -14.52
N VAL A 76 -13.13 -21.04 -14.33
CA VAL A 76 -12.28 -20.46 -15.37
C VAL A 76 -11.08 -21.36 -15.69
N GLU A 77 -10.49 -22.02 -14.69
CA GLU A 77 -9.41 -23.00 -14.90
C GLU A 77 -9.85 -24.15 -15.81
N LYS A 78 -11.06 -24.69 -15.58
CA LYS A 78 -11.63 -25.75 -16.42
C LYS A 78 -11.94 -25.27 -17.83
N GLN A 79 -12.46 -24.06 -17.99
CA GLN A 79 -12.74 -23.46 -19.30
C GLN A 79 -11.47 -23.33 -20.15
N HIS A 80 -10.37 -22.85 -19.54
CA HIS A 80 -9.12 -22.61 -20.26
C HIS A 80 -8.13 -23.79 -20.21
N ARG A 81 -8.50 -24.90 -19.55
CA ARG A 81 -7.66 -26.10 -19.35
C ARG A 81 -6.25 -25.78 -18.83
N TYR A 82 -6.14 -24.73 -18.03
CA TYR A 82 -4.88 -24.20 -17.55
C TYR A 82 -5.06 -23.64 -16.14
N ALA A 83 -4.30 -24.17 -15.19
CA ALA A 83 -4.19 -23.65 -13.84
C ALA A 83 -2.96 -22.73 -13.79
N GLU A 84 -3.18 -21.42 -13.66
CA GLU A 84 -2.07 -20.45 -13.56
C GLU A 84 -1.35 -20.51 -12.21
N ASP A 85 -2.03 -20.95 -11.14
CA ASP A 85 -1.46 -20.92 -9.80
C ASP A 85 -2.25 -21.83 -8.84
N PRO A 86 -1.63 -22.70 -8.03
CA PRO A 86 -2.36 -23.47 -7.03
C PRO A 86 -3.00 -22.55 -5.97
N GLN A 87 -4.31 -22.33 -6.09
CA GLN A 87 -5.24 -21.69 -5.13
C GLN A 87 -5.07 -22.14 -3.65
N GLY A 88 -4.37 -23.23 -3.37
CA GLY A 88 -4.72 -24.16 -2.30
C GLY A 88 -4.37 -23.77 -0.87
N LYS A 89 -3.43 -22.85 -0.63
CA LYS A 89 -2.86 -22.68 0.73
C LYS A 89 -3.20 -21.38 1.44
N ASP A 90 -3.77 -20.40 0.73
CA ASP A 90 -3.95 -19.07 1.30
C ASP A 90 -5.39 -18.81 1.73
N GLU A 91 -5.59 -18.62 3.03
CA GLU A 91 -6.92 -18.41 3.62
C GLU A 91 -7.54 -17.07 3.20
N LEU A 92 -6.73 -16.03 2.98
CA LEU A 92 -7.22 -14.73 2.52
C LEU A 92 -7.79 -14.84 1.09
N ILE A 93 -7.09 -15.56 0.21
CA ILE A 93 -7.55 -15.82 -1.16
C ILE A 93 -8.87 -16.60 -1.14
N LYS A 94 -8.97 -17.66 -0.31
CA LYS A 94 -10.21 -18.43 -0.14
C LYS A 94 -11.35 -17.56 0.37
N GLU A 95 -11.08 -16.69 1.34
CA GLU A 95 -12.09 -15.78 1.89
C GLU A 95 -12.59 -14.78 0.83
N VAL A 96 -11.69 -14.14 0.09
CA VAL A 96 -12.04 -13.20 -0.98
C VAL A 96 -12.82 -13.91 -2.09
N MET A 97 -12.39 -15.11 -2.46
CA MET A 97 -13.07 -15.91 -3.49
C MET A 97 -14.48 -16.34 -3.06
N ARG A 98 -14.70 -16.60 -1.76
CA ARG A 98 -16.01 -16.94 -1.20
C ARG A 98 -16.93 -15.73 -1.02
N THR A 99 -16.38 -14.61 -0.55
CA THR A 99 -17.17 -13.43 -0.17
C THR A 99 -17.42 -12.47 -1.33
N GLY A 100 -16.59 -12.53 -2.38
CA GLY A 100 -16.62 -11.57 -3.48
C GLY A 100 -16.24 -10.15 -3.05
N ARG A 101 -15.59 -10.00 -1.88
CA ARG A 101 -15.15 -8.70 -1.34
C ARG A 101 -13.63 -8.66 -1.22
N GLY A 102 -13.05 -7.56 -1.67
CA GLY A 102 -11.61 -7.34 -1.56
C GLY A 102 -11.16 -7.25 -0.10
N ARG A 103 -9.95 -7.71 0.16
CA ARG A 103 -9.32 -7.68 1.49
C ARG A 103 -7.87 -7.28 1.39
N GLU A 104 -7.40 -6.66 2.44
CA GLU A 104 -6.01 -6.27 2.62
C GLU A 104 -5.38 -7.07 3.75
N ASP A 105 -4.06 -7.20 3.68
CA ASP A 105 -3.25 -7.90 4.65
C ASP A 105 -1.82 -7.36 4.64
N TRP A 106 -1.08 -7.63 5.71
CA TRP A 106 0.33 -7.28 5.84
C TRP A 106 1.18 -8.53 5.89
N LEU A 107 2.05 -8.68 4.89
CA LEU A 107 3.05 -9.74 4.85
C LEU A 107 4.30 -9.29 5.61
N GLY A 108 4.23 -9.31 6.94
CA GLY A 108 5.28 -8.78 7.81
C GLY A 108 5.16 -7.26 7.98
N SER A 109 6.29 -6.54 8.05
CA SER A 109 6.29 -5.11 8.44
C SER A 109 6.45 -4.11 7.28
N THR A 110 6.72 -4.58 6.07
CA THR A 110 6.97 -3.70 4.90
C THR A 110 6.22 -4.12 3.65
N ARG A 111 5.62 -5.31 3.61
CA ARG A 111 4.91 -5.79 2.41
C ARG A 111 3.42 -5.65 2.62
N PHE A 112 2.82 -4.75 1.85
CA PHE A 112 1.38 -4.55 1.85
C PHE A 112 0.75 -5.41 0.75
N ARG A 113 -0.25 -6.21 1.12
CA ARG A 113 -0.93 -7.14 0.24
C ARG A 113 -2.38 -6.72 0.07
N TYR A 114 -2.84 -6.69 -1.18
CA TYR A 114 -4.23 -6.41 -1.51
C TYR A 114 -4.78 -7.47 -2.46
N VAL A 115 -5.85 -8.14 -2.04
CA VAL A 115 -6.51 -9.21 -2.79
C VAL A 115 -7.88 -8.73 -3.22
N THR A 116 -8.13 -8.71 -4.53
CA THR A 116 -9.37 -8.19 -5.12
C THR A 116 -10.05 -9.23 -6.00
N PRO A 117 -11.37 -9.42 -5.87
CA PRO A 117 -12.09 -10.37 -6.72
C PRO A 117 -12.47 -9.77 -8.09
N PHE A 118 -12.54 -10.66 -9.07
CA PHE A 118 -13.21 -10.44 -10.35
C PHE A 118 -14.61 -11.03 -10.25
N VAL A 119 -15.58 -10.16 -10.01
CA VAL A 119 -17.00 -10.52 -9.92
C VAL A 119 -17.62 -10.37 -11.30
N ALA A 120 -18.32 -11.41 -11.75
CA ALA A 120 -18.93 -11.47 -13.07
C ALA A 120 -20.06 -10.43 -13.21
N ASP A 121 -19.99 -9.66 -14.28
CA ASP A 121 -21.06 -8.80 -14.78
C ASP A 121 -21.56 -9.30 -16.15
N GLU A 122 -22.45 -8.55 -16.79
CA GLU A 122 -22.97 -8.88 -18.12
C GLU A 122 -21.87 -8.91 -19.20
N ASN A 123 -20.80 -8.14 -19.04
CA ASN A 123 -19.68 -8.16 -19.98
C ASN A 123 -18.88 -9.47 -19.87
N CYS A 124 -18.72 -10.00 -18.65
CA CYS A 124 -18.06 -11.27 -18.42
C CYS A 124 -18.78 -12.42 -19.14
N GLN A 125 -20.11 -12.35 -19.28
CA GLN A 125 -20.92 -13.36 -19.97
C GLN A 125 -20.67 -13.45 -21.47
N LYS A 126 -19.99 -12.47 -22.07
CA LYS A 126 -19.62 -12.49 -23.49
C LYS A 126 -18.54 -13.53 -23.79
N CYS A 127 -17.65 -13.78 -22.82
CA CYS A 127 -16.47 -14.63 -22.99
C CYS A 127 -16.42 -15.82 -22.02
N HIS A 128 -17.00 -15.71 -20.82
CA HIS A 128 -16.97 -16.75 -19.81
C HIS A 128 -18.28 -17.54 -19.72
N ARG A 129 -18.11 -18.86 -19.59
CA ARG A 129 -19.22 -19.83 -19.46
C ARG A 129 -19.13 -20.60 -18.16
N GLY A 130 -20.27 -21.12 -17.74
CA GLY A 130 -20.50 -22.07 -16.66
C GLY A 130 -19.72 -23.37 -16.84
N LEU A 131 -19.63 -24.16 -15.76
CA LEU A 131 -19.04 -25.51 -15.79
C LEU A 131 -19.73 -26.45 -16.78
N SER A 132 -21.02 -26.20 -17.08
CA SER A 132 -21.84 -26.95 -18.03
C SER A 132 -22.10 -26.17 -19.33
N ASP A 133 -21.20 -25.25 -19.70
CA ASP A 133 -21.32 -24.36 -20.87
C ASP A 133 -22.52 -23.39 -20.87
N GLN A 134 -23.23 -23.32 -19.74
CA GLN A 134 -24.29 -22.33 -19.50
C GLN A 134 -23.73 -20.91 -19.34
N ILE A 135 -24.59 -19.89 -19.45
CA ILE A 135 -24.18 -18.50 -19.14
C ILE A 135 -23.79 -18.42 -17.66
N ILE A 136 -22.70 -17.72 -17.34
CA ILE A 136 -22.32 -17.51 -15.94
C ILE A 136 -23.24 -16.51 -15.25
N ASP A 137 -23.67 -16.81 -14.03
CA ASP A 137 -24.50 -15.90 -13.24
C ASP A 137 -23.73 -14.63 -12.87
N THR A 138 -24.39 -13.49 -13.00
CA THR A 138 -23.87 -12.22 -12.48
C THR A 138 -23.66 -12.33 -10.97
N GLY A 139 -22.58 -11.71 -10.45
CA GLY A 139 -22.19 -11.83 -9.05
C GLY A 139 -21.29 -13.04 -8.74
N SER A 140 -21.09 -13.96 -9.67
CA SER A 140 -20.15 -15.09 -9.49
C SER A 140 -18.70 -14.61 -9.49
N VAL A 141 -17.86 -15.15 -8.60
CA VAL A 141 -16.42 -14.81 -8.57
C VAL A 141 -15.65 -15.66 -9.58
N LEU A 142 -15.14 -15.02 -10.63
CA LEU A 142 -14.38 -15.64 -11.71
C LEU A 142 -12.92 -15.91 -11.36
N GLY A 143 -12.38 -15.14 -10.43
CA GLY A 143 -11.01 -15.23 -9.96
C GLY A 143 -10.70 -14.10 -8.99
N VAL A 144 -9.46 -14.04 -8.53
CA VAL A 144 -8.93 -12.97 -7.69
C VAL A 144 -7.57 -12.52 -8.20
N SER A 145 -7.29 -11.22 -8.13
CA SER A 145 -5.94 -10.68 -8.27
C SER A 145 -5.35 -10.45 -6.89
N GLU A 146 -4.13 -10.91 -6.69
CA GLU A 146 -3.27 -10.53 -5.58
C GLU A 146 -2.24 -9.52 -6.07
N ILE A 147 -2.09 -8.43 -5.33
CA ILE A 147 -1.10 -7.40 -5.57
C ILE A 147 -0.32 -7.19 -4.28
N ILE A 148 1.01 -7.30 -4.33
CA ILE A 148 1.89 -7.10 -3.18
C ILE A 148 2.84 -5.95 -3.49
N PHE A 149 2.83 -4.91 -2.66
CA PHE A 149 3.73 -3.77 -2.73
C PHE A 149 4.82 -3.88 -1.65
N GLU A 150 6.07 -3.62 -2.03
CA GLU A 150 7.18 -3.51 -1.09
C GLU A 150 7.31 -2.04 -0.63
N LEU A 151 6.79 -1.73 0.55
CA LEU A 151 6.81 -0.38 1.13
C LEU A 151 8.11 -0.09 1.89
N LYS A 152 9.13 -0.94 1.79
CA LYS A 152 10.41 -0.76 2.50
C LYS A 152 11.08 0.57 2.17
N ASN A 153 11.06 0.98 0.89
CA ASN A 153 11.67 2.22 0.44
C ASN A 153 10.92 3.45 0.95
N ILE A 154 9.59 3.37 0.98
CA ILE A 154 8.74 4.44 1.54
C ILE A 154 8.98 4.55 3.04
N ARG A 155 8.99 3.43 3.76
CA ARG A 155 9.26 3.38 5.19
C ARG A 155 10.63 3.97 5.54
N SER A 156 11.68 3.60 4.80
CA SER A 156 13.03 4.11 5.06
C SER A 156 13.15 5.60 4.74
N ALA A 157 12.48 6.07 3.68
CA ALA A 157 12.39 7.50 3.34
C ALA A 157 11.67 8.30 4.44
N SER A 158 10.51 7.84 4.91
CA SER A 158 9.78 8.49 6.02
C SER A 158 10.60 8.54 7.29
N ILE A 159 11.24 7.44 7.69
CA ILE A 159 12.12 7.41 8.88
C ILE A 159 13.26 8.42 8.73
N ARG A 160 13.91 8.47 7.55
CA ARG A 160 14.98 9.41 7.28
C ARG A 160 14.49 10.86 7.40
N GLN A 161 13.36 11.18 6.77
CA GLN A 161 12.77 12.52 6.82
C GLN A 161 12.41 12.92 8.25
N ILE A 162 11.83 12.01 9.03
CA ILE A 162 11.52 12.22 10.45
C ILE A 162 12.79 12.54 11.25
N ILE A 163 13.87 11.79 11.04
CA ILE A 163 15.16 12.02 11.72
C ILE A 163 15.72 13.39 11.34
N GLU A 164 15.74 13.73 10.04
CA GLU A 164 16.25 15.02 9.55
C GLU A 164 15.47 16.21 10.15
N VAL A 165 14.14 16.14 10.17
CA VAL A 165 13.28 17.18 10.77
C VAL A 165 13.49 17.26 12.28
N THR A 166 13.60 16.11 12.97
CA THR A 166 13.81 16.07 14.42
C THR A 166 15.16 16.68 14.80
N LEU A 167 16.24 16.35 14.08
CA LEU A 167 17.56 16.94 14.29
C LEU A 167 17.56 18.45 14.07
N LEU A 168 16.90 18.92 13.00
CA LEU A 168 16.77 20.34 12.72
C LEU A 168 16.00 21.07 13.84
N MET A 169 14.94 20.45 14.38
CA MET A 169 14.18 21.00 15.49
C MET A 169 15.01 21.08 16.78
N VAL A 170 15.75 20.01 17.12
CA VAL A 170 16.64 20.00 18.30
C VAL A 170 17.76 21.03 18.15
N ALA A 171 18.40 21.12 16.99
CA ALA A 171 19.43 22.12 16.71
C ALA A 171 18.88 23.56 16.81
N GLY A 172 17.67 23.81 16.31
CA GLY A 172 16.99 25.09 16.43
C GLY A 172 16.71 25.48 17.88
N LEU A 173 16.19 24.55 18.69
CA LEU A 173 15.95 24.75 20.12
C LEU A 173 17.25 25.00 20.90
N ALA A 174 18.31 24.24 20.59
CA ALA A 174 19.62 24.44 21.21
C ALA A 174 20.21 25.82 20.87
N THR A 175 20.11 26.23 19.60
CA THR A 175 20.58 27.55 19.14
C THR A 175 19.82 28.68 19.81
N LEU A 176 18.49 28.59 19.90
CA LEU A 176 17.66 29.56 20.62
C LEU A 176 18.03 29.62 22.11
N GLY A 177 18.22 28.45 22.75
CA GLY A 177 18.66 28.36 24.14
C GLY A 177 20.00 29.05 24.38
N LEU A 178 20.97 28.86 23.49
CA LEU A 178 22.27 29.54 23.54
C LEU A 178 22.12 31.05 23.39
N ILE A 179 21.33 31.53 22.42
CA ILE A 179 21.08 32.97 22.21
C ILE A 179 20.48 33.59 23.47
N LEU A 180 19.44 32.97 24.04
CA LEU A 180 18.81 33.45 25.27
C LEU A 180 19.79 33.47 26.44
N PHE A 181 20.62 32.44 26.57
CA PHE A 181 21.67 32.39 27.59
C PHE A 181 22.65 33.56 27.45
N PHE A 182 23.13 33.86 26.24
CA PHE A 182 24.03 35.01 26.01
C PHE A 182 23.35 36.35 26.30
N ILE A 183 22.07 36.52 25.93
CA ILE A 183 21.30 37.74 26.23
C ILE A 183 21.16 37.93 27.73
N VAL A 184 20.78 36.89 28.48
CA VAL A 184 20.62 36.95 29.94
C VAL A 184 21.96 37.18 30.63
N LYS A 185 23.00 36.44 30.22
CA LYS A 185 24.35 36.62 30.77
C LYS A 185 24.82 38.06 30.62
N LYS A 186 24.82 38.58 29.37
CA LYS A 186 25.33 39.91 29.07
C LYS A 186 24.43 41.05 29.56
N GLY A 187 23.11 40.85 29.53
CA GLY A 187 22.14 41.89 29.86
C GLY A 187 21.79 41.99 31.34
N ILE A 188 21.92 40.89 32.09
CA ILE A 188 21.45 40.80 33.48
C ILE A 188 22.61 40.42 34.42
N LEU A 189 23.32 39.31 34.15
CA LEU A 189 24.32 38.78 35.09
C LEU A 189 25.60 39.64 35.14
N ASP A 190 26.20 39.94 33.99
CA ASP A 190 27.43 40.73 33.89
C ASP A 190 27.30 42.13 34.52
N PRO A 191 26.20 42.91 34.33
CA PRO A 191 26.05 44.22 35.00
C PRO A 191 25.74 44.14 36.50
N MET A 192 25.37 42.98 37.05
CA MET A 192 25.14 42.81 38.49
C MET A 192 26.38 42.33 39.26
N GLY A 193 27.51 42.07 38.59
CA GLY A 193 28.78 41.68 39.23
C GLY A 193 28.72 40.33 39.96
N ILE A 194 27.79 39.46 39.59
CA ILE A 194 27.70 38.09 40.09
C ILE A 194 28.44 37.21 39.09
N ASP A 195 29.70 36.89 39.39
CA ASP A 195 30.50 35.89 38.67
C ASP A 195 29.98 34.46 38.88
#